data_AF-A0A8D7FGT8-F1
#
_entry.id   AF-A0A8D7FGT8-F1
#
_cell.length_a   1.000
_cell.length_b   1.000
_cell.length_c   1.000
_cell.angle_alpha   90.00
_cell.angle_beta   90.00
_cell.angle_gamma   90.00
#
_symmetry.space_group_name_H-M   'P 1'
#
loop_
_entity.id
_entity.type
_entity.pdbx_description
1 polymer ?
#
loop_
_entity_poly.entity_id
_entity_poly.type
_entity_poly.pdbx_seq_one_letter_code
_entity_poly.pdbx_strand_id
1 'polypeptide(L)' 'MKRVFGAKKNKEPPPTIQDATDKVSQVGVTVDEKIKKLDAELARYKEQINKTRPDPAQEAVKARAMRVLKRRRM' A
#
# COMPACT_ATOMS: atom_id res chain seq x y z
N MET A 1 41.92 20.68 -7.43
CA MET A 1 41.51 19.80 -6.31
C MET A 1 40.50 20.54 -5.43
N LYS A 2 39.19 20.38 -5.67
CA LYS A 2 38.15 20.93 -4.77
C LYS A 2 38.02 19.95 -3.60
N ARG A 3 38.28 20.45 -2.38
CA ARG A 3 38.35 19.67 -1.14
C ARG A 3 36.99 19.02 -0.87
N VAL A 4 36.98 17.69 -0.89
CA VAL A 4 35.81 16.79 -0.75
C VAL A 4 35.14 16.84 0.63
N PHE A 5 35.66 17.60 1.58
CA PHE A 5 35.03 17.82 2.88
C PHE A 5 35.03 19.32 3.19
N GLY A 6 33.84 19.94 3.17
CA GLY A 6 33.64 21.34 3.54
C GLY A 6 32.97 22.23 2.49
N ALA A 7 32.65 21.74 1.29
CA ALA A 7 31.72 22.45 0.43
C ALA A 7 30.32 22.37 1.06
N LYS A 8 29.75 23.52 1.45
CA LYS A 8 28.34 23.61 1.84
C LYS A 8 27.53 22.97 0.71
N LYS A 9 26.84 21.86 0.99
CA LYS A 9 25.78 21.38 0.08
C LYS A 9 24.89 22.59 -0.20
N ASN A 10 24.59 22.84 -1.48
CA ASN A 10 23.56 23.81 -1.84
C ASN A 10 22.37 23.53 -0.93
N LYS A 11 22.05 24.50 -0.08
CA LYS A 11 21.01 24.34 0.93
C LYS A 11 19.71 24.30 0.12
N GLU A 12 19.29 23.09 -0.24
CA GLU A 12 17.96 22.86 -0.77
C GLU A 12 16.99 23.64 0.11
N PRO A 13 16.02 24.35 -0.49
CA PRO A 13 15.10 25.17 0.28
C PRO A 13 14.56 24.32 1.45
N PRO A 14 14.55 24.88 2.67
CA PRO A 14 14.08 24.14 3.83
C PRO A 14 12.72 23.54 3.47
N PRO A 15 12.49 22.24 3.76
CA PRO A 15 11.26 21.56 3.35
C PRO A 15 10.07 22.41 3.76
N THR A 16 9.32 22.87 2.77
CA THR A 16 8.28 23.86 2.97
C THR A 16 7.09 23.17 3.61
N ILE A 17 6.28 23.90 4.39
CA ILE A 17 5.03 23.36 4.93
C ILE A 17 4.11 22.88 3.77
N GLN A 18 4.20 23.53 2.61
CA GLN A 18 3.59 23.05 1.35
C GLN A 18 4.09 21.66 0.93
N ASP A 19 5.40 21.42 0.88
CA ASP A 19 5.96 20.10 0.49
C ASP A 19 5.53 18.99 1.45
N ALA A 20 5.40 19.31 2.75
CA ALA A 20 4.86 18.39 3.75
C ALA A 20 3.37 18.11 3.52
N THR A 21 2.59 19.14 3.20
CA THR A 21 1.15 19.03 2.90
C THR A 21 0.90 18.20 1.63
N ASP A 22 1.70 18.40 0.60
CA ASP A 22 1.62 17.66 -0.66
C ASP A 22 1.96 16.19 -0.46
N LYS A 23 3.01 15.89 0.32
CA LYS A 23 3.35 14.50 0.70
C LYS A 23 2.25 13.83 1.51
N VAL A 24 1.64 14.53 2.47
CA VAL A 24 0.52 14.00 3.27
C VAL A 24 -0.68 13.69 2.38
N SER A 25 -1.00 14.60 1.45
CA SER A 25 -2.10 14.42 0.49
C SER A 25 -1.84 13.22 -0.44
N GLN A 26 -0.62 13.09 -0.97
CA GLN A 26 -0.23 11.94 -1.79
C GLN A 26 -0.31 10.61 -1.02
N VAL A 27 0.12 10.58 0.24
CA VAL A 27 -0.01 9.39 1.08
C VAL A 27 -1.48 9.03 1.27
N GLY A 28 -2.35 10.00 1.54
CA GLY A 28 -3.81 9.76 1.65
C GLY A 28 -4.39 9.11 0.40
N VAL A 29 -4.14 9.69 -0.77
CA VAL A 29 -4.63 9.16 -2.06
C VAL A 29 -4.10 7.75 -2.31
N THR A 30 -2.82 7.49 -2.07
CA THR A 30 -2.24 6.16 -2.31
C THR A 30 -2.75 5.09 -1.34
N VAL A 31 -3.10 5.46 -0.11
CA VAL A 31 -3.69 4.54 0.87
C VAL A 31 -5.12 4.19 0.46
N ASP A 32 -5.94 5.16 0.08
CA ASP A 32 -7.31 4.93 -0.38
C ASP A 32 -7.35 4.03 -1.63
N GLU A 33 -6.46 4.25 -2.59
CA GLU A 33 -6.35 3.39 -3.76
C GLU A 33 -5.93 1.95 -3.41
N LYS A 34 -5.02 1.78 -2.45
CA LYS A 34 -4.59 0.45 -1.97
C LYS A 34 -5.75 -0.26 -1.28
N ILE A 35 -6.51 0.43 -0.42
CA ILE A 35 -7.67 -0.14 0.26
C ILE A 35 -8.73 -0.57 -0.76
N LYS A 36 -9.06 0.28 -1.74
CA LYS A 36 -10.00 -0.06 -2.82
C LYS A 36 -9.58 -1.30 -3.62
N LYS A 37 -8.29 -1.44 -3.93
CA LYS A 37 -7.75 -2.62 -4.62
C LYS A 37 -7.89 -3.89 -3.77
N LEU A 38 -7.55 -3.81 -2.47
CA LEU A 38 -7.71 -4.93 -1.54
C LEU A 38 -9.18 -5.34 -1.38
N ASP A 39 -10.10 -4.37 -1.34
CA ASP A 39 -11.55 -4.63 -1.26
C ASP A 39 -12.09 -5.34 -2.51
N ALA A 40 -11.65 -4.93 -3.70
CA ALA A 40 -12.00 -5.59 -4.94
C ALA A 40 -11.48 -7.04 -4.98
N GLU A 41 -10.26 -7.30 -4.50
CA GLU A 41 -9.71 -8.65 -4.39
C GLU A 41 -10.50 -9.53 -3.41
N LEU A 42 -10.88 -8.97 -2.25
CA LEU A 42 -11.70 -9.69 -1.25
C LEU A 42 -13.09 -10.05 -1.78
N ALA A 43 -13.71 -9.16 -2.54
CA ALA A 43 -15.00 -9.43 -3.19
C ALA A 43 -14.91 -10.64 -4.15
N ARG A 44 -13.85 -10.69 -4.97
CA ARG A 44 -13.59 -11.82 -5.88
C ARG A 44 -13.38 -13.13 -5.12
N TYR A 45 -12.59 -13.12 -4.04
CA TYR A 45 -12.38 -14.31 -3.23
C TYR A 45 -13.66 -14.78 -2.54
N LYS A 46 -14.52 -13.86 -2.09
CA LYS A 46 -15.83 -14.19 -1.51
C LYS A 46 -16.72 -14.92 -2.53
N GLU A 47 -16.79 -14.43 -3.76
CA GLU A 47 -17.54 -15.09 -4.82
C GLU A 47 -16.98 -16.47 -5.18
N GLN A 48 -15.64 -16.59 -5.25
CA GLN A 48 -14.99 -17.88 -5.51
C GLN A 48 -15.27 -18.88 -4.39
N ILE A 49 -15.18 -18.48 -3.13
CA ILE A 49 -15.47 -19.35 -1.98
C ILE A 49 -16.93 -19.82 -2.01
N ASN A 50 -17.88 -18.93 -2.34
CA ASN A 50 -19.30 -19.28 -2.41
C ASN A 50 -19.62 -20.25 -3.56
N LYS A 51 -18.91 -20.14 -4.69
CA LYS A 51 -19.12 -20.99 -5.87
C LYS A 51 -18.38 -22.33 -5.76
N THR A 52 -17.33 -22.41 -4.95
CA THR A 52 -16.50 -23.61 -4.82
C THR A 52 -17.05 -24.51 -3.71
N ARG A 53 -17.23 -25.80 -4.00
CA ARG A 53 -17.59 -26.83 -3.01
C ARG A 53 -16.48 -26.93 -1.94
N PRO A 54 -16.77 -27.39 -0.71
CA PRO A 54 -15.75 -27.61 0.32
C PRO A 54 -14.75 -28.71 -0.08
N ASP A 55 -13.78 -28.29 -0.89
CA ASP A 55 -12.66 -29.08 -1.42
C ASP A 55 -11.34 -28.43 -0.99
N PRO A 56 -10.20 -29.13 -1.06
CA PRO A 56 -8.87 -28.57 -0.74
C PRO A 56 -8.54 -27.28 -1.53
N ALA A 57 -9.12 -27.13 -2.73
CA ALA A 57 -9.02 -25.91 -3.52
C ALA A 57 -9.65 -24.69 -2.81
N GLN A 58 -10.76 -24.87 -2.09
CA GLN A 58 -11.44 -23.81 -1.35
C GLN A 58 -10.59 -23.35 -0.14
N GLU A 59 -9.89 -24.26 0.54
CA GLU A 59 -8.96 -23.90 1.62
C GLU A 59 -7.79 -23.06 1.12
N ALA A 60 -7.24 -23.36 -0.07
CA ALA A 60 -6.21 -22.54 -0.68
C ALA A 60 -6.69 -21.12 -0.99
N VAL A 61 -7.94 -20.97 -1.46
CA VAL A 61 -8.56 -19.65 -1.70
C VAL A 61 -8.81 -18.92 -0.38
N LYS A 62 -9.30 -19.60 0.66
CA LYS A 62 -9.46 -19.03 2.01
C LYS A 62 -8.13 -18.53 2.58
N ALA A 63 -7.06 -19.32 2.47
CA ALA A 63 -5.73 -18.92 2.93
C ALA A 63 -5.22 -17.66 2.22
N ARG A 64 -5.47 -17.54 0.91
CA ARG A 64 -5.16 -16.32 0.14
C ARG A 64 -6.00 -15.13 0.60
N ALA A 65 -7.30 -15.31 0.80
CA ALA A 65 -8.20 -14.26 1.30
C ALA A 65 -7.80 -13.77 2.70
N MET A 66 -7.39 -14.68 3.59
CA MET A 66 -6.91 -14.35 4.94
C MET A 66 -5.64 -13.48 4.91
N ARG A 67 -4.74 -13.72 3.95
CA ARG A 67 -3.54 -12.89 3.76
C ARG A 67 -3.91 -11.47 3.34
N VAL A 68 -4.89 -11.31 2.45
CA VAL A 68 -5.39 -10.00 2.00
C VAL A 68 -6.11 -9.26 3.12
N LEU A 69 -6.93 -9.95 3.92
CA LEU A 69 -7.57 -9.37 5.11
C LEU A 69 -6.54 -8.87 6.12
N LYS A 70 -5.46 -9.63 6.36
CA LYS A 70 -4.37 -9.21 7.24
C LYS A 70 -3.68 -7.95 6.73
N ARG A 71 -3.49 -7.84 5.41
CA ARG A 71 -2.91 -6.66 4.75
C ARG A 71 -3.82 -5.43 4.77
N ARG A 72 -5.14 -5.60 4.87
CA ARG A 72 -6.10 -4.51 5.03
C ARG A 72 -6.20 -4.01 6.47
N ARG A 73 -6.00 -4.90 7.45
CA ARG A 73 -6.10 -4.58 8.89
C ARG A 73 -4.83 -3.93 9.45
N MET A 74 -3.66 -4.27 8.90
CA MET A 74 -2.44 -3.48 9.09
C MET A 74 -2.49 -2.23 8.21
#